data_AF-C7J4Q8-F1
#
_entry.id   AF-C7J4Q8-F1
#
_cell.length_a   1.000
_cell.length_b   1.000
_cell.length_c   1.000
_cell.angle_alpha   90.00
_cell.angle_beta   90.00
_cell.angle_gamma   90.00
#
_symmetry.space_group_name_H-M   'P 1'
#
loop_
_entity.id
_entity.type
_entity.pdbx_description
1 polymer ?
#
loop_
_entity_poly.entity_id
_entity_poly.type
_entity_poly.pdbx_seq_one_letter_code
_entity_poly.pdbx_strand_id
1 'polypeptide(L)'
;MATDAHITHFAHPQHRLLKTPYSSASRHVCDICEAKLSGLVGYRCNACDFDIHEACADYFKETISFFAHPWHTLTLCRMPPENKGWVCDLCMEHCPPGNFVYRCIQCKFDVHPLCTLLPQTIRSPLHPHHDLNMVPSSGHCNACPERLPVWHYICGPCTSPSYRLHIGCVSGAPSGVGQGSGSTTNQNNSSSRGQGTGNTSSGANQTTSDARNTTAVVERSRSTSVSKFLLKKSFMIAIDLATGGLASPVLDVLQAVLD
;
A
#
# COMPACT_ATOMS: atom_id res chain seq x y z
N MET A 1 -31.87 -10.84 -16.01
CA MET A 1 -31.65 -9.92 -14.88
C MET A 1 -30.46 -9.06 -15.25
N ALA A 2 -30.64 -7.77 -15.51
CA ALA A 2 -29.52 -6.87 -15.77
C ALA A 2 -28.76 -6.73 -14.45
N THR A 3 -27.66 -7.45 -14.28
CA THR A 3 -26.75 -7.23 -13.16
C THR A 3 -26.31 -5.77 -13.25
N ASP A 4 -26.50 -5.01 -12.17
CA ASP A 4 -26.16 -3.58 -12.15
C ASP A 4 -24.66 -3.46 -12.42
N ALA A 5 -24.31 -3.15 -13.67
CA ALA A 5 -22.93 -3.07 -14.12
C ALA A 5 -22.20 -1.88 -13.48
N HIS A 6 -22.90 -1.05 -12.71
CA HIS A 6 -22.33 0.12 -12.07
C HIS A 6 -22.35 -0.01 -10.54
N ILE A 7 -21.28 0.46 -9.90
CA ILE A 7 -21.20 0.60 -8.45
C ILE A 7 -20.96 2.05 -8.06
N THR A 8 -21.29 2.41 -6.84
CA THR A 8 -20.77 3.62 -6.17
C THR A 8 -19.66 3.20 -5.21
N HIS A 9 -18.58 3.96 -5.11
CA HIS A 9 -17.43 3.58 -4.29
C HIS A 9 -16.92 4.78 -3.49
N PHE A 10 -16.63 4.60 -2.20
CA PHE A 10 -16.22 5.68 -1.28
C PHE A 10 -14.90 6.36 -1.70
N ALA A 11 -14.00 5.63 -2.38
CA ALA A 11 -12.76 6.21 -2.90
C ALA A 11 -12.98 7.11 -4.15
N HIS A 12 -14.16 7.04 -4.77
CA HIS A 12 -14.55 7.88 -5.91
C HIS A 12 -16.06 8.18 -5.89
N PRO A 13 -16.55 8.96 -4.91
CA PRO A 13 -17.98 9.08 -4.65
C PRO A 13 -18.71 9.98 -5.65
N GLN A 14 -17.98 10.76 -6.46
CA GLN A 14 -18.57 11.71 -7.41
C GLN A 14 -19.24 11.03 -8.60
N HIS A 15 -18.80 9.83 -8.97
CA HIS A 15 -19.32 9.09 -10.12
C HIS A 15 -19.57 7.63 -9.80
N ARG A 16 -20.53 7.04 -10.52
CA ARG A 16 -20.67 5.58 -10.59
C ARG A 16 -19.53 5.00 -11.42
N LEU A 17 -19.01 3.86 -11.01
CA LEU A 17 -17.96 3.13 -11.71
C LEU A 17 -18.57 1.98 -12.50
N LEU A 18 -18.20 1.84 -13.78
CA LEU A 18 -18.67 0.78 -14.67
C LEU A 18 -17.75 -0.45 -14.57
N LYS A 19 -18.35 -1.63 -14.38
CA LYS A 19 -17.65 -2.91 -14.47
C LYS A 19 -17.10 -3.09 -15.88
N THR A 20 -15.78 -3.17 -15.97
CA THR A 20 -15.02 -3.08 -17.21
C THR A 20 -14.01 -4.23 -17.29
N PRO A 21 -14.05 -5.07 -18.34
CA PRO A 21 -12.97 -5.99 -18.65
C PRO A 21 -11.80 -5.26 -19.31
N TYR A 22 -10.58 -5.51 -18.85
CA TYR A 22 -9.36 -4.92 -19.41
C TYR A 22 -8.63 -5.95 -20.28
N SER A 23 -8.18 -5.54 -21.46
CA SER A 23 -7.38 -6.42 -22.32
C SER A 23 -6.02 -6.73 -21.68
N SER A 24 -5.37 -7.81 -22.11
CA SER A 24 -4.00 -8.15 -21.67
C SER A 24 -2.96 -7.09 -22.03
N ALA A 25 -3.25 -6.24 -23.03
CA ALA A 25 -2.39 -5.12 -23.44
C ALA A 25 -2.72 -3.80 -22.70
N SER A 26 -3.73 -3.80 -21.81
CA SER A 26 -4.10 -2.63 -21.02
C SER A 26 -2.93 -2.15 -20.17
N ARG A 27 -2.78 -0.82 -20.07
CA ARG A 27 -1.79 -0.15 -19.20
C ARG A 27 -2.42 0.44 -17.94
N HIS A 28 -3.71 0.20 -17.72
CA HIS A 28 -4.42 0.66 -16.53
C HIS A 28 -3.89 -0.05 -15.28
N VAL A 29 -3.84 0.70 -14.18
CA VAL A 29 -3.44 0.21 -12.85
C VAL A 29 -4.56 0.53 -11.89
N CYS A 30 -4.75 -0.31 -10.87
CA CYS A 30 -5.71 -0.05 -9.81
C CYS A 30 -5.22 1.12 -8.95
N ASP A 31 -6.02 2.16 -8.80
CA ASP A 31 -5.72 3.33 -7.99
C ASP A 31 -5.50 2.98 -6.50
N ILE A 32 -6.06 1.88 -5.99
CA ILE A 32 -5.92 1.52 -4.57
C ILE A 32 -4.62 0.74 -4.30
N CYS A 33 -4.36 -0.31 -5.07
CA CYS A 33 -3.22 -1.20 -4.81
C CYS A 33 -2.02 -0.97 -5.75
N GLU A 34 -2.17 -0.10 -6.76
CA GLU A 34 -1.18 0.24 -7.80
C GLU A 34 -0.73 -0.94 -8.69
N ALA A 35 -1.37 -2.10 -8.55
CA ALA A 35 -1.13 -3.26 -9.41
C ALA A 35 -1.88 -3.13 -10.75
N LYS A 36 -1.36 -3.77 -11.80
CA LYS A 36 -1.92 -3.72 -13.16
C LYS A 36 -3.34 -4.32 -13.21
N LEU A 37 -4.16 -3.81 -14.13
CA LEU A 37 -5.47 -4.38 -14.48
C LEU A 37 -5.43 -5.25 -15.74
N SER A 38 -4.28 -5.35 -16.42
CA SER A 38 -4.12 -6.10 -17.67
C SER A 38 -4.65 -7.52 -17.59
N GLY A 39 -5.64 -7.86 -18.42
CA GLY A 39 -6.26 -9.18 -18.47
C GLY A 39 -7.27 -9.48 -17.36
N LEU A 40 -7.57 -8.52 -16.49
CA LEU A 40 -8.49 -8.66 -15.35
C LEU A 40 -9.79 -7.88 -15.58
N VAL A 41 -10.76 -8.09 -14.69
CA VAL A 41 -11.98 -7.29 -14.61
C VAL A 41 -11.89 -6.36 -13.41
N GLY A 42 -12.39 -5.14 -13.57
CA GLY A 42 -12.43 -4.14 -12.51
C GLY A 42 -13.58 -3.16 -12.72
N TYR A 43 -13.51 -2.02 -12.03
CA TYR A 43 -14.46 -0.92 -12.15
C TYR A 43 -13.74 0.33 -12.65
N ARG A 44 -14.36 1.05 -13.59
CA ARG A 44 -13.78 2.22 -14.25
C ARG A 44 -14.70 3.44 -14.20
N CYS A 45 -14.13 4.61 -13.95
CA CYS A 45 -14.72 5.88 -14.30
C CYS A 45 -13.97 6.48 -15.50
N ASN A 46 -14.60 6.51 -16.67
CA ASN A 46 -13.99 7.12 -17.86
C ASN A 46 -13.79 8.64 -17.73
N ALA A 47 -14.66 9.34 -16.98
CA ALA A 47 -14.60 10.79 -16.83
C ALA A 47 -13.40 11.26 -16.00
N CYS A 48 -12.92 10.43 -15.07
CA CYS A 48 -11.84 10.78 -14.15
C CYS A 48 -10.58 9.92 -14.31
N ASP A 49 -10.60 8.96 -15.24
CA ASP A 49 -9.54 7.94 -15.38
C ASP A 49 -9.23 7.25 -14.05
N PHE A 50 -10.30 6.81 -13.36
CA PHE A 50 -10.22 6.07 -12.10
C PHE A 50 -10.48 4.59 -12.35
N ASP A 51 -9.59 3.72 -11.89
CA ASP A 51 -9.69 2.28 -12.10
C ASP A 51 -9.39 1.51 -10.81
N ILE A 52 -10.19 0.49 -10.50
CA ILE A 52 -9.91 -0.43 -9.37
C ILE A 52 -10.24 -1.87 -9.73
N HIS A 53 -9.51 -2.84 -9.18
CA HIS A 53 -9.90 -4.26 -9.27
C HIS A 53 -11.20 -4.50 -8.51
N GLU A 54 -11.99 -5.49 -8.94
CA GLU A 54 -13.17 -5.93 -8.16
C GLU A 54 -12.76 -6.35 -6.74
N ALA A 55 -11.70 -7.16 -6.62
CA ALA A 55 -11.14 -7.57 -5.33
C ALA A 55 -10.72 -6.40 -4.43
N CYS A 56 -10.17 -5.32 -5.02
CA CYS A 56 -9.78 -4.14 -4.25
C CYS A 56 -10.99 -3.32 -3.79
N ALA A 57 -12.02 -3.21 -4.64
CA ALA A 57 -13.28 -2.54 -4.29
C ALA A 57 -13.98 -3.23 -3.12
N ASP A 58 -13.93 -4.57 -3.08
CA ASP A 58 -14.59 -5.37 -2.04
C ASP A 58 -13.77 -5.44 -0.75
N TYR A 59 -12.44 -5.57 -0.84
CA TYR A 59 -11.61 -5.80 0.34
C TYR A 59 -11.30 -4.52 1.11
N PHE A 60 -10.78 -3.49 0.45
CA PHE A 60 -10.38 -2.25 1.11
C PHE A 60 -11.60 -1.47 1.56
N LYS A 61 -11.54 -0.87 2.75
CA LYS A 61 -12.65 -0.13 3.37
C LYS A 61 -12.29 1.34 3.47
N GLU A 62 -13.29 2.18 3.62
CA GLU A 62 -13.06 3.62 3.80
C GLU A 62 -12.25 3.90 5.07
N THR A 63 -12.52 3.14 6.14
CA THR A 63 -11.87 3.28 7.42
C THR A 63 -11.49 1.93 8.02
N ILE A 64 -10.34 1.85 8.69
CA ILE A 64 -9.85 0.62 9.33
C ILE A 64 -9.30 0.88 10.74
N SER A 65 -9.43 -0.12 11.62
CA SER A 65 -8.58 -0.22 12.81
C SER A 65 -7.31 -0.97 12.44
N PHE A 66 -6.15 -0.48 12.88
CA PHE A 66 -4.86 -1.02 12.42
C PHE A 66 -3.92 -1.30 13.59
N PHE A 67 -3.34 -2.51 13.63
CA PHE A 67 -2.55 -2.98 14.78
C PHE A 67 -1.33 -2.09 15.09
N ALA A 68 -0.71 -1.53 14.05
CA ALA A 68 0.45 -0.65 14.20
C ALA A 68 0.07 0.77 14.65
N HIS A 69 -1.23 1.09 14.67
CA HIS A 69 -1.76 2.37 15.10
C HIS A 69 -3.13 2.20 15.79
N PRO A 70 -3.19 1.58 16.98
CA PRO A 70 -4.45 1.11 17.57
C PRO A 70 -5.29 2.22 18.22
N TRP A 71 -4.73 3.41 18.42
CA TRP A 71 -5.39 4.51 19.14
C TRP A 71 -6.39 5.28 18.30
N HIS A 72 -6.22 5.29 16.97
CA HIS A 72 -7.09 5.99 16.04
C HIS A 72 -7.38 5.13 14.81
N THR A 73 -8.58 5.31 14.27
CA THR A 73 -8.95 4.77 12.97
C THR A 73 -8.14 5.45 11.87
N LEU A 74 -7.72 4.68 10.86
CA LEU A 74 -7.13 5.21 9.64
C LEU A 74 -8.19 5.35 8.56
N THR A 75 -8.15 6.43 7.78
CA THR A 75 -9.06 6.68 6.66
C THR A 75 -8.31 6.57 5.33
N LEU A 76 -8.90 5.89 4.34
CA LEU A 76 -8.35 5.82 2.99
C LEU A 76 -8.53 7.18 2.29
N CYS A 77 -7.43 7.81 1.91
CA CYS A 77 -7.46 9.10 1.20
C CYS A 77 -6.34 9.20 0.17
N ARG A 78 -6.49 10.08 -0.83
CA ARG A 78 -5.43 10.37 -1.79
C ARG A 78 -4.39 11.31 -1.19
N MET A 79 -3.12 11.03 -1.47
CA MET A 79 -2.02 11.93 -1.15
C MET A 79 -2.17 13.25 -1.92
N PRO A 80 -1.95 14.39 -1.25
CA PRO A 80 -2.04 15.69 -1.92
C PRO A 80 -0.96 15.84 -3.00
N PRO A 81 -1.21 16.57 -4.09
CA PRO A 81 -0.26 16.78 -5.19
C PRO A 81 1.08 17.38 -4.76
N GLU A 82 1.08 18.23 -3.73
CA GLU A 82 2.24 18.91 -3.17
C GLU A 82 3.11 18.04 -2.24
N ASN A 83 2.76 16.77 -2.04
CA ASN A 83 3.56 15.84 -1.25
C ASN A 83 4.95 15.62 -1.89
N LYS A 84 6.03 15.97 -1.17
CA LYS A 84 7.42 15.82 -1.65
C LYS A 84 8.30 14.90 -0.79
N GLY A 85 7.74 14.03 0.03
CA GLY A 85 8.59 13.15 0.85
C GLY A 85 7.88 12.34 1.91
N TRP A 86 6.59 12.11 1.77
CA TRP A 86 5.86 11.25 2.69
C TRP A 86 6.20 9.80 2.36
N VAL A 87 6.36 9.00 3.41
CA VAL A 87 6.72 7.59 3.33
C VAL A 87 5.68 6.79 4.10
N CYS A 88 5.54 5.53 3.73
CA CYS A 88 4.73 4.59 4.51
C CYS A 88 5.47 4.27 5.81
N ASP A 89 4.80 4.43 6.94
CA ASP A 89 5.38 4.19 8.27
C ASP A 89 5.77 2.73 8.49
N LEU A 90 5.22 1.78 7.71
CA LEU A 90 5.56 0.35 7.83
C LEU A 90 6.75 -0.05 6.95
N CYS A 91 6.65 0.16 5.64
CA CYS A 91 7.69 -0.29 4.70
C CYS A 91 8.77 0.75 4.43
N MET A 92 8.60 1.99 4.91
CA MET A 92 9.49 3.14 4.66
C MET A 92 9.64 3.54 3.18
N GLU A 93 8.87 2.92 2.27
CA GLU A 93 8.85 3.31 0.87
C GLU A 93 8.00 4.58 0.66
N HIS A 94 8.29 5.32 -0.40
CA HIS A 94 7.61 6.57 -0.72
C HIS A 94 6.10 6.37 -0.95
N CYS A 95 5.29 7.34 -0.50
CA CYS A 95 3.87 7.46 -0.84
C CYS A 95 3.74 8.50 -1.95
N PRO A 96 3.59 8.11 -3.24
CA PRO A 96 3.55 9.07 -4.33
C PRO A 96 2.35 10.03 -4.23
N PRO A 97 2.48 11.29 -4.69
CA PRO A 97 1.35 12.20 -4.82
C PRO A 97 0.21 11.61 -5.67
N GLY A 98 -1.03 11.82 -5.24
CA GLY A 98 -2.22 11.31 -5.91
C GLY A 98 -2.59 9.85 -5.60
N ASN A 99 -1.65 9.04 -5.10
CA ASN A 99 -1.93 7.64 -4.74
C ASN A 99 -2.71 7.56 -3.43
N PHE A 100 -3.45 6.47 -3.24
CA PHE A 100 -4.14 6.23 -1.98
C PHE A 100 -3.21 5.76 -0.86
N VAL A 101 -3.49 6.24 0.35
CA VAL A 101 -2.92 5.76 1.61
C VAL A 101 -4.03 5.67 2.64
N TYR A 102 -3.85 4.80 3.64
CA TYR A 102 -4.59 4.91 4.89
C TYR A 102 -3.85 5.88 5.80
N ARG A 103 -4.54 6.93 6.24
CA ARG A 103 -3.98 8.01 7.04
C ARG A 103 -4.72 8.19 8.37
N CYS A 104 -3.96 8.39 9.44
CA CYS A 104 -4.42 9.11 10.62
C CYS A 104 -3.98 10.57 10.53
N ILE A 105 -4.90 11.51 10.31
CA ILE A 105 -4.56 12.94 10.20
C ILE A 105 -4.00 13.48 11.52
N GLN A 106 -4.52 13.01 12.66
CA GLN A 106 -4.13 13.46 13.99
C GLN A 106 -2.67 13.12 14.30
N CYS A 107 -2.23 11.91 13.95
CA CYS A 107 -0.88 11.43 14.22
C CYS A 107 0.08 11.56 13.05
N LYS A 108 -0.40 11.92 11.86
CA LYS A 108 0.36 11.90 10.59
C LYS A 108 1.00 10.53 10.34
N PHE A 109 0.20 9.49 10.59
CA PHE A 109 0.57 8.09 10.33
C PHE A 109 -0.03 7.69 8.99
N ASP A 110 0.81 7.19 8.09
CA ASP A 110 0.48 6.90 6.69
C ASP A 110 0.96 5.50 6.31
N VAL A 111 0.08 4.69 5.73
CA VAL A 111 0.43 3.36 5.23
C VAL A 111 -0.18 3.11 3.86
N HIS A 112 0.56 2.43 2.98
CA HIS A 112 -0.01 1.98 1.71
C HIS A 112 -1.15 0.98 1.97
N PRO A 113 -2.18 0.92 1.12
CA PRO A 113 -3.23 -0.09 1.24
C PRO A 113 -2.69 -1.51 1.30
N LEU A 114 -1.71 -1.86 0.47
CA LEU A 114 -1.06 -3.18 0.56
C LEU A 114 -0.26 -3.41 1.85
N CYS A 115 0.25 -2.35 2.50
CA CYS A 115 0.91 -2.50 3.78
C CYS A 115 -0.07 -2.86 4.91
N THR A 116 -1.37 -2.61 4.75
CA THR A 116 -2.37 -3.04 5.75
C THR A 116 -2.61 -4.54 5.73
N LEU A 117 -2.14 -5.24 4.69
CA LEU A 117 -2.13 -6.70 4.59
C LEU A 117 -0.90 -7.33 5.25
N LEU A 118 0.07 -6.54 5.74
CA LEU A 118 1.22 -7.11 6.43
C LEU A 118 0.75 -7.79 7.73
N PRO A 119 0.99 -9.10 7.91
CA PRO A 119 0.53 -9.81 9.09
C PRO A 119 1.30 -9.36 10.33
N GLN A 120 0.58 -9.22 11.45
CA GLN A 120 1.22 -8.89 12.72
C GLN A 120 2.10 -10.04 13.23
N THR A 121 1.71 -11.30 12.99
CA THR A 121 2.41 -12.49 13.46
C THR A 121 2.68 -13.44 12.31
N ILE A 122 3.90 -13.95 12.20
CA ILE A 122 4.31 -14.88 11.15
C ILE A 122 5.16 -16.02 11.70
N ARG A 123 5.25 -17.09 10.92
CA ARG A 123 6.32 -18.10 11.05
C ARG A 123 7.36 -17.90 9.96
N SER A 124 8.63 -17.92 10.33
CA SER A 124 9.73 -17.84 9.37
C SER A 124 10.45 -19.19 9.27
N PRO A 125 10.76 -19.68 8.06
CA PRO A 125 11.65 -20.85 7.90
C PRO A 125 13.06 -20.61 8.47
N LEU A 126 13.50 -19.36 8.64
CA LEU A 126 14.78 -19.03 9.27
C LEU A 126 14.75 -19.19 10.80
N HIS A 127 13.55 -19.21 11.39
CA HIS A 127 13.37 -19.33 12.83
C HIS A 127 12.08 -20.13 13.12
N PRO A 128 12.08 -21.44 12.81
CA PRO A 128 10.85 -22.22 12.69
C PRO A 128 10.18 -22.55 14.04
N HIS A 129 10.90 -22.39 15.16
CA HIS A 129 10.43 -22.82 16.47
C HIS A 129 9.61 -21.76 17.22
N HIS A 130 9.61 -20.51 16.76
CA HIS A 130 8.86 -19.43 17.39
C HIS A 130 8.16 -18.57 16.35
N ASP A 131 7.01 -18.04 16.74
CA ASP A 131 6.34 -17.00 15.97
C ASP A 131 7.12 -15.67 16.12
N LEU A 132 7.17 -14.90 15.03
CA LEU A 132 7.74 -13.57 15.03
C LEU A 132 6.61 -12.55 14.91
N ASN A 133 6.71 -11.48 15.71
CA ASN A 133 5.72 -10.42 15.72
C ASN A 133 6.29 -9.14 15.13
N MET A 134 5.50 -8.44 14.33
CA MET A 134 5.83 -7.12 13.82
C MET A 134 5.69 -6.10 14.95
N VAL A 135 6.79 -5.44 15.30
CA VAL A 135 6.84 -4.45 16.38
C VAL A 135 7.65 -3.22 15.97
N PRO A 136 7.39 -2.05 16.57
CA PRO A 136 8.25 -0.90 16.41
C PRO A 136 9.45 -1.03 17.38
N SER A 137 10.67 -1.15 16.86
CA SER A 137 11.88 -1.09 17.68
C SER A 137 13.13 -0.74 16.85
N SER A 138 14.32 -0.79 17.45
CA SER A 138 15.59 -0.66 16.75
C SER A 138 16.39 -1.96 16.82
N GLY A 139 17.17 -2.27 15.77
CA GLY A 139 18.07 -3.41 15.78
C GLY A 139 18.73 -3.68 14.44
N HIS A 140 19.43 -4.80 14.36
CA HIS A 140 20.01 -5.32 13.12
C HIS A 140 19.26 -6.60 12.74
N CYS A 141 19.17 -6.84 11.43
CA CYS A 141 18.58 -8.06 10.93
C CYS A 141 19.52 -9.24 11.17
N ASN A 142 18.97 -10.39 11.58
CA ASN A 142 19.76 -11.60 11.74
C ASN A 142 20.06 -12.31 10.41
N ALA A 143 19.45 -11.89 9.31
CA ALA A 143 19.56 -12.53 8.00
C ALA A 143 20.28 -11.68 6.93
N CYS A 144 20.59 -10.41 7.21
CA CYS A 144 21.37 -9.55 6.33
C CYS A 144 22.14 -8.51 7.17
N PRO A 145 23.19 -7.86 6.61
CA PRO A 145 24.04 -6.93 7.38
C PRO A 145 23.37 -5.57 7.66
N GLU A 146 22.20 -5.30 7.08
CA GLU A 146 21.56 -3.99 7.14
C GLU A 146 20.81 -3.73 8.46
N ARG A 147 20.69 -2.44 8.80
CA ARG A 147 19.87 -1.99 9.93
C ARG A 147 18.39 -2.21 9.64
N LEU A 148 17.63 -2.50 10.70
CA LEU A 148 16.18 -2.65 10.60
C LEU A 148 15.49 -1.28 10.55
N PRO A 149 14.43 -1.13 9.75
CA PRO A 149 13.50 0.00 9.91
C PRO A 149 12.75 -0.12 11.24
N VAL A 150 12.00 0.92 11.60
CA VAL A 150 11.22 0.99 12.85
C VAL A 150 10.35 -0.26 13.00
N TRP A 151 9.57 -0.61 11.97
CA TRP A 151 8.71 -1.80 11.98
C TRP A 151 9.40 -3.00 11.36
N HIS A 152 9.57 -4.05 12.15
CA HIS A 152 10.20 -5.30 11.72
C HIS A 152 9.73 -6.46 12.59
N TYR A 153 10.08 -7.69 12.20
CA TYR A 153 9.68 -8.89 12.93
C TYR A 153 10.69 -9.22 14.02
N ILE A 154 10.21 -9.48 15.25
CA ILE A 154 11.01 -9.93 16.39
C ILE A 154 10.44 -11.24 16.95
N CYS A 155 11.32 -12.15 17.36
CA CYS A 155 10.96 -13.26 18.22
C CYS A 155 10.96 -12.81 19.68
N GLY A 156 9.81 -12.83 20.34
CA GLY A 156 9.69 -12.45 21.76
C GLY A 156 10.50 -13.35 22.72
N PRO A 157 10.43 -14.69 22.59
CA PRO A 157 11.19 -15.61 23.45
C PRO A 157 12.71 -15.51 23.34
N CYS A 158 13.25 -15.15 22.18
CA CYS A 158 14.69 -14.99 21.99
C CYS A 158 15.12 -13.59 22.42
N THR A 159 15.73 -13.48 23.61
CA THR A 159 16.19 -12.20 24.15
C THR A 159 17.72 -12.07 24.20
N SER A 160 18.47 -13.18 24.22
CA SER A 160 19.93 -13.23 24.28
C SER A 160 20.52 -14.37 23.42
N PRO A 161 20.90 -14.10 22.15
CA PRO A 161 20.68 -12.86 21.42
C PRO A 161 19.22 -12.73 20.99
N SER A 162 18.77 -11.49 20.79
CA SER A 162 17.46 -11.26 20.22
C SER A 162 17.43 -11.52 18.73
N TYR A 163 16.33 -12.10 18.25
CA TYR A 163 16.19 -12.53 16.86
C TYR A 163 15.18 -11.66 16.12
N ARG A 164 15.64 -10.97 15.06
CA ARG A 164 14.89 -9.99 14.29
C ARG A 164 15.11 -10.14 12.79
N LEU A 165 14.09 -9.83 11.99
CA LEU A 165 14.15 -9.89 10.53
C LEU A 165 13.47 -8.69 9.89
N HIS A 166 14.05 -8.16 8.80
CA HIS A 166 13.29 -7.31 7.87
C HIS A 166 12.07 -8.07 7.35
N ILE A 167 11.01 -7.34 7.00
CA ILE A 167 9.86 -7.88 6.25
C ILE A 167 10.35 -8.65 5.01
N GLY A 168 11.34 -8.10 4.31
CA GLY A 168 11.96 -8.73 3.14
C GLY A 168 12.81 -9.97 3.41
N CYS A 169 13.31 -10.17 4.63
CA CYS A 169 14.21 -11.28 4.96
C CYS A 169 13.50 -12.50 5.54
N VAL A 170 12.20 -12.43 5.83
CA VAL A 170 11.42 -13.47 6.52
C VAL A 170 11.42 -14.86 5.87
N SER A 171 11.81 -14.99 4.60
CA SER A 171 11.84 -16.26 3.86
C SER A 171 13.24 -16.75 3.50
N GLY A 172 14.30 -16.11 3.98
CA GLY A 172 15.67 -16.60 3.76
C GLY A 172 16.30 -16.30 2.42
N ALA A 173 15.68 -15.48 1.57
CA ALA A 173 16.41 -14.90 0.46
C ALA A 173 17.38 -13.84 1.02
N PRO A 174 18.71 -14.01 0.89
CA PRO A 174 19.59 -12.87 1.03
C PRO A 174 19.13 -11.87 -0.03
N SER A 175 18.73 -10.67 0.39
CA SER A 175 18.55 -9.57 -0.55
C SER A 175 19.87 -9.47 -1.31
N GLY A 176 19.86 -9.91 -2.57
CA GLY A 176 21.03 -9.87 -3.42
C GLY A 176 21.60 -8.47 -3.39
N VAL A 177 22.92 -8.40 -3.21
CA VAL A 177 23.73 -7.22 -3.46
C VAL A 177 23.22 -6.53 -4.73
N GLY A 178 22.84 -5.26 -4.61
CA GLY A 178 22.59 -4.40 -5.78
C GLY A 178 21.17 -3.89 -5.92
N GLN A 179 20.82 -2.90 -5.09
CA GLN A 179 20.34 -1.63 -5.60
C GLN A 179 20.52 -0.62 -4.49
N GLY A 180 21.51 0.25 -4.65
CA GLY A 180 21.72 1.41 -3.81
C GLY A 180 20.52 2.34 -3.92
N SER A 181 19.48 2.06 -3.14
CA SER A 181 18.64 3.13 -2.64
C SER A 181 19.43 3.71 -1.50
N GLY A 182 20.27 4.71 -1.82
CA GLY A 182 20.93 5.52 -0.82
C GLY A 182 19.87 5.99 0.17
N SER A 183 19.81 5.34 1.32
CA SER A 183 19.04 5.81 2.44
C SER A 183 19.82 7.00 2.96
N THR A 184 19.64 8.17 2.32
CA THR A 184 19.87 9.43 2.99
C THR A 184 19.00 9.35 4.23
N THR A 185 19.66 9.12 5.35
CA THR A 185 19.06 9.12 6.69
C THR A 185 18.45 10.51 6.86
N ASN A 186 17.18 10.65 6.51
CA ASN A 186 16.47 11.88 6.77
C ASN A 186 16.05 11.83 8.23
N GLN A 187 16.90 12.41 9.08
CA GLN A 187 16.56 12.75 10.45
C GLN A 187 15.45 13.80 10.40
N ASN A 188 14.20 13.37 10.17
CA ASN A 188 13.06 14.25 10.32
C ASN A 188 12.82 14.45 11.81
N ASN A 189 13.49 15.47 12.33
CA ASN A 189 13.17 16.12 13.59
C ASN A 189 11.76 16.73 13.45
N SER A 190 10.80 16.17 14.17
CA SER A 190 9.42 16.63 14.26
C SER A 190 9.36 18.04 14.87
N SER A 191 9.56 19.07 14.05
CA SER A 191 9.34 20.46 14.43
C SER A 191 8.03 20.96 13.81
N SER A 192 7.09 21.25 14.69
CA SER A 192 5.79 21.90 14.46
C SER A 192 5.85 23.04 13.44
N ARG A 193 4.97 23.03 12.43
CA ARG A 193 4.74 24.19 11.56
C ARG A 193 3.26 24.34 11.20
N GLY A 194 2.72 25.49 11.64
CA GLY A 194 1.90 26.38 10.83
C GLY A 194 0.42 26.06 10.68
N GLN A 195 -0.40 26.72 11.51
CA GLN A 195 -1.80 27.02 11.22
C GLN A 195 -1.88 27.97 10.01
N GLY A 196 -2.80 27.71 9.07
CA GLY A 196 -3.08 28.58 7.93
C GLY A 196 -4.55 28.47 7.57
N THR A 197 -5.28 29.56 7.81
CA THR A 197 -6.72 29.75 7.65
C THR A 197 -7.15 29.83 6.20
N GLY A 198 -8.42 29.50 5.95
CA GLY A 198 -9.03 29.41 4.62
C GLY A 198 -9.20 30.72 3.89
N ASN A 199 -9.47 30.59 2.59
CA ASN A 199 -10.17 31.60 1.80
C ASN A 199 -10.98 30.89 0.71
N THR A 200 -12.28 31.10 0.77
CA THR A 200 -13.27 30.78 -0.26
C THR A 200 -13.32 31.93 -1.25
N SER A 201 -13.18 31.65 -2.54
CA SER A 201 -13.66 32.55 -3.58
C SER A 201 -14.14 31.76 -4.78
N SER A 202 -15.44 31.83 -5.00
CA SER A 202 -16.15 31.38 -6.19
C SER A 202 -15.78 32.26 -7.38
N GLY A 203 -15.42 31.64 -8.51
CA GLY A 203 -15.16 32.33 -9.76
C GLY A 203 -15.48 31.42 -10.93
N ALA A 204 -16.66 31.63 -11.52
CA ALA A 204 -17.07 31.00 -12.76
C ALA A 204 -16.34 31.64 -13.95
N ASN A 205 -15.81 30.85 -14.89
CA ASN A 205 -16.05 31.06 -16.32
C ASN A 205 -15.33 30.05 -17.22
N GLN A 206 -16.11 29.63 -18.23
CA GLN A 206 -15.76 29.42 -19.63
C GLN A 206 -14.86 28.23 -20.04
N THR A 207 -15.57 27.34 -20.73
CA THR A 207 -15.16 26.37 -21.74
C THR A 207 -14.18 26.93 -22.78
N THR A 208 -13.08 26.22 -22.99
CA THR A 208 -12.43 26.11 -24.30
C THR A 208 -12.05 24.66 -24.53
N SER A 209 -12.44 24.17 -25.69
CA SER A 209 -12.05 22.90 -26.28
C SER A 209 -10.57 22.90 -26.66
N ASP A 210 -10.08 21.68 -26.89
CA ASP A 210 -8.94 21.33 -27.75
C ASP A 210 -7.56 21.13 -27.14
N ALA A 211 -6.89 20.18 -27.79
CA ALA A 211 -5.49 19.75 -27.65
C ALA A 211 -5.14 18.83 -26.47
N ARG A 212 -5.46 17.54 -26.68
CA ARG A 212 -4.52 16.40 -26.59
C ARG A 212 -3.22 16.71 -25.81
N ASN A 213 -3.28 16.71 -24.50
CA ASN A 213 -2.07 16.52 -23.71
C ASN A 213 -1.95 15.02 -23.47
N THR A 214 -1.13 14.37 -24.28
CA THR A 214 -0.54 13.05 -23.99
C THR A 214 0.34 13.23 -22.75
N THR A 215 -0.27 13.45 -21.59
CA THR A 215 0.42 13.40 -20.31
C THR A 215 1.07 12.03 -20.29
N ALA A 216 2.40 12.07 -20.36
CA ALA A 216 3.27 10.94 -20.15
C ALA A 216 2.65 10.10 -19.04
N VAL A 217 2.14 8.93 -19.42
CA VAL A 217 1.70 7.92 -18.48
C VAL A 217 3.00 7.51 -17.80
N VAL A 218 3.33 8.24 -16.73
CA VAL A 218 4.43 7.94 -15.83
C VAL A 218 4.26 6.47 -15.50
N GLU A 219 5.31 5.69 -15.76
CA GLU A 219 5.35 4.25 -15.56
C GLU A 219 4.99 3.90 -14.10
N ARG A 220 3.70 3.86 -13.78
CA ARG A 220 3.17 3.58 -12.43
C ARG A 220 3.29 2.11 -12.06
N SER A 221 3.83 1.28 -12.95
CA SER A 221 4.04 -0.15 -12.71
C SER A 221 5.27 -0.43 -11.85
N ARG A 222 5.41 0.21 -10.69
CA ARG A 222 6.33 -0.27 -9.65
C ARG A 222 5.55 -1.26 -8.79
N SER A 223 5.67 -2.55 -9.12
CA SER A 223 5.45 -3.57 -8.10
C SER A 223 6.30 -3.19 -6.89
N THR A 224 5.65 -2.80 -5.80
CA THR A 224 6.35 -2.42 -4.57
C THR A 224 6.98 -3.68 -3.98
N SER A 225 8.06 -3.52 -3.21
CA SER A 225 8.70 -4.66 -2.55
C SER A 225 7.69 -5.41 -1.66
N VAL A 226 6.69 -4.68 -1.15
CA VAL A 226 5.57 -5.18 -0.34
C VAL A 226 4.76 -6.24 -1.08
N SER A 227 4.36 -6.03 -2.35
CA SER A 227 3.58 -7.02 -3.10
C SER A 227 4.30 -8.38 -3.14
N LYS A 228 5.62 -8.37 -3.40
CA LYS A 228 6.44 -9.60 -3.39
C LYS A 228 6.51 -10.24 -2.01
N PHE A 229 6.46 -9.45 -0.94
CA PHE A 229 6.49 -9.97 0.43
C PHE A 229 5.16 -10.59 0.83
N LEU A 230 4.03 -9.99 0.44
CA LEU A 230 2.69 -10.52 0.70
C LEU A 230 2.48 -11.91 0.09
N LEU A 231 3.09 -12.17 -1.07
CA LEU A 231 3.03 -13.45 -1.78
C LEU A 231 3.98 -14.53 -1.23
N LYS A 232 4.77 -14.23 -0.20
CA LYS A 232 5.54 -15.28 0.48
C LYS A 232 4.59 -16.21 1.21
N LYS A 233 4.84 -17.52 1.12
CA LYS A 233 4.00 -18.56 1.73
C LYS A 233 3.64 -18.30 3.21
N SER A 234 4.60 -17.84 4.02
CA SER A 234 4.34 -17.53 5.43
C SER A 234 3.39 -16.34 5.64
N PHE A 235 3.42 -15.36 4.73
CA PHE A 235 2.54 -14.20 4.79
C PHE A 235 1.16 -14.57 4.30
N MET A 236 1.05 -15.26 3.16
CA MET A 236 -0.25 -15.71 2.64
C MET A 236 -1.02 -16.52 3.68
N ILE A 237 -0.37 -17.49 4.35
CA ILE A 237 -0.99 -18.27 5.42
C ILE A 237 -1.45 -17.36 6.57
N ALA A 238 -0.61 -16.43 7.02
CA ALA A 238 -0.96 -15.54 8.13
C ALA A 238 -2.09 -14.55 7.76
N ILE A 239 -2.10 -14.05 6.53
CA ILE A 239 -3.13 -13.15 5.98
C ILE A 239 -4.47 -13.88 5.88
N ASP A 240 -4.48 -15.09 5.32
CA ASP A 240 -5.70 -15.89 5.20
C ASP A 240 -6.28 -16.20 6.58
N LEU A 241 -5.43 -16.57 7.55
CA LEU A 241 -5.85 -16.80 8.94
C LEU A 241 -6.42 -15.53 9.60
N ALA A 242 -5.77 -14.38 9.41
CA ALA A 242 -6.18 -13.13 10.03
C ALA A 242 -7.45 -12.52 9.40
N THR A 243 -7.67 -12.79 8.11
CA THR A 243 -8.77 -12.19 7.33
C THR A 243 -9.90 -13.17 7.03
N GLY A 244 -9.78 -14.43 7.44
CA GLY A 244 -10.73 -15.49 7.07
C GLY A 244 -10.79 -15.72 5.55
N GLY A 245 -9.67 -15.53 4.85
CA GLY A 245 -9.57 -15.62 3.39
C GLY A 245 -10.16 -14.43 2.61
N LEU A 246 -10.66 -13.39 3.28
CA LEU A 246 -11.23 -12.23 2.59
C LEU A 246 -10.21 -11.47 1.73
N ALA A 247 -8.92 -11.55 2.08
CA ALA A 247 -7.85 -10.92 1.33
C ALA A 247 -7.35 -11.76 0.13
N SER A 248 -7.67 -13.05 0.06
CA SER A 248 -7.12 -13.95 -0.96
C SER A 248 -7.38 -13.46 -2.40
N PRO A 249 -8.56 -12.90 -2.75
CA PRO A 249 -8.76 -12.34 -4.09
C PRO A 249 -7.82 -11.19 -4.44
N VAL A 250 -7.40 -10.38 -3.45
CA VAL A 250 -6.39 -9.33 -3.67
C VAL A 250 -5.02 -9.96 -3.88
N LEU A 251 -4.67 -11.02 -3.14
CA LEU A 251 -3.41 -11.74 -3.33
C LEU A 251 -3.35 -12.43 -4.70
N ASP A 252 -4.45 -13.02 -5.17
CA ASP A 252 -4.55 -13.62 -6.51
C ASP A 252 -4.31 -12.58 -7.61
N VAL A 253 -4.86 -11.38 -7.45
CA VAL A 253 -4.58 -10.25 -8.35
C VAL A 253 -3.08 -9.91 -8.35
N LEU A 254 -2.45 -9.82 -7.17
CA LEU A 254 -1.03 -9.52 -7.08
C LEU A 254 -0.16 -10.60 -7.72
N GLN A 255 -0.52 -11.87 -7.54
CA GLN A 255 0.16 -13.02 -8.13
C GLN A 255 0.07 -12.95 -9.67
N ALA A 256 -1.14 -12.75 -10.21
CA ALA A 256 -1.40 -12.71 -11.65
C ALA A 256 -0.67 -11.58 -12.41
N VAL A 257 -0.25 -10.51 -11.73
CA VAL A 257 0.50 -9.41 -12.36
C VAL A 257 2.00 -9.44 -12.11
N LEU A 258 2.45 -10.34 -11.23
CA LEU A 258 3.86 -10.53 -10.88
C LEU A 258 4.50 -11.72 -11.60
N ASP A 259 3.69 -12.66 -12.09
CA ASP A 259 4.08 -13.77 -12.96
C ASP A 259 4.27 -13.33 -14.42
#